data_AF-A0A2Z4VBT4-F1
#
_entry.id   AF-A0A2Z4VBT4-F1
#
_cell.length_a   1.000
_cell.length_b   1.000
_cell.length_c   1.000
_cell.angle_alpha   90.00
_cell.angle_beta   90.00
_cell.angle_gamma   90.00
#
_symmetry.space_group_name_H-M   'P 1'
#
loop_
_entity.id
_entity.type
_entity.pdbx_description
1 polymer ?
#
loop_
_entity_poly.entity_id
_entity_poly.type
_entity_poly.pdbx_seq_one_letter_code
_entity_poly.pdbx_strand_id
1 'polypeptide(L)'
;MKVPTGCMFTHIVRGDGRRITYQNAGVDCGFVGALNAGFCNWRIDFTYADTDNKTYRTARGQTHTECEIHPMRDNAPQTLPRYGKACAHLNVNGVRRVSQCHHITK
;
A
#
# COMPACT_ATOMS: atom_id res chain seq x y z
N MET A 1 15.53 -0.59 6.91
CA MET A 1 14.54 -0.02 7.84
C MET A 1 13.28 -0.88 7.81
N LYS A 2 12.77 -1.30 8.98
CA LYS A 2 11.43 -1.88 9.14
C LYS A 2 10.46 -0.77 9.53
N VAL A 3 9.15 -0.98 9.41
CA VAL A 3 8.17 -0.04 9.99
C VAL A 3 8.45 0.06 11.50
N PRO A 4 8.67 1.25 12.06
CA PRO A 4 9.02 1.41 13.47
C PRO A 4 7.92 0.93 14.41
N THR A 5 8.28 0.53 15.63
CA THR A 5 7.31 0.24 16.68
C THR A 5 6.48 1.50 16.98
N GLY A 6 5.16 1.33 17.03
CA GLY A 6 4.21 2.46 17.14
C GLY A 6 3.74 3.00 15.78
N CYS A 7 4.23 2.45 14.67
CA CYS A 7 3.71 2.72 13.33
C CYS A 7 3.09 1.46 12.72
N MET A 8 2.04 1.64 11.92
CA MET A 8 1.37 0.57 11.18
C MET A 8 1.26 0.97 9.70
N PHE A 9 1.48 0.01 8.80
CA PHE A 9 1.18 0.20 7.39
C PHE A 9 -0.24 -0.26 7.10
N THR A 10 -1.09 0.69 6.76
CA THR A 10 -2.52 0.47 6.50
C THR A 10 -2.76 0.51 5.01
N HIS A 11 -3.58 -0.41 4.52
CA HIS A 11 -4.14 -0.38 3.17
C HIS A 11 -5.65 -0.55 3.29
N ILE A 12 -6.36 0.40 2.68
CA ILE A 12 -7.82 0.49 2.66
C ILE A 12 -8.26 0.23 1.23
N VAL A 13 -9.24 -0.66 1.08
CA VAL A 13 -9.96 -0.88 -0.18
C VAL A 13 -11.46 -0.80 0.14
N ARG A 14 -12.18 0.06 -0.58
CA ARG A 14 -13.65 0.12 -0.54
C ARG A 14 -14.20 -0.08 -1.93
N GLY A 15 -15.35 -0.71 -2.01
CA GLY A 15 -15.95 -1.11 -3.27
C GLY A 15 -16.93 -2.26 -3.10
N ASP A 16 -17.35 -2.81 -4.23
CA ASP A 16 -18.22 -3.98 -4.30
C ASP A 16 -17.80 -4.90 -5.43
N GLY A 17 -17.74 -6.21 -5.14
CA GLY A 17 -17.20 -7.22 -6.05
C GLY A 17 -15.83 -6.82 -6.63
N ARG A 18 -15.76 -6.68 -7.96
CA ARG A 18 -14.52 -6.28 -8.66
C ARG A 18 -14.33 -4.77 -8.76
N ARG A 19 -15.32 -3.96 -8.36
CA ARG A 19 -15.30 -2.50 -8.50
C ARG A 19 -14.74 -1.88 -7.22
N ILE A 20 -13.56 -1.28 -7.34
CA ILE A 20 -12.93 -0.49 -6.28
C ILE A 20 -13.32 0.98 -6.47
N THR A 21 -13.99 1.55 -5.48
CA THR A 21 -14.38 2.97 -5.46
C THR A 21 -13.39 3.84 -4.69
N TYR A 22 -12.63 3.26 -3.77
CA TYR A 22 -11.59 3.95 -3.02
C TYR A 22 -10.47 2.99 -2.65
N GLN A 23 -9.23 3.42 -2.85
CA GLN A 23 -8.06 2.68 -2.44
C GLN A 23 -6.96 3.65 -2.00
N ASN A 24 -6.46 3.43 -0.79
CA ASN A 24 -5.40 4.22 -0.18
C ASN A 24 -4.49 3.29 0.61
N ALA A 25 -3.21 3.61 0.68
CA ALA A 25 -2.34 3.01 1.67
C ALA A 25 -1.36 4.04 2.22
N GLY A 26 -0.97 3.86 3.47
CA GLY A 26 -0.02 4.72 4.12
C GLY A 26 0.52 4.15 5.41
N VAL A 27 1.45 4.87 6.02
CA VAL A 27 1.93 4.56 7.37
C VAL A 27 1.26 5.50 8.36
N ASP A 28 0.57 4.92 9.34
CA ASP A 28 -0.01 5.61 10.47
C ASP A 28 0.91 5.42 11.67
N CYS A 29 1.51 6.50 12.19
CA CYS A 29 2.34 6.45 13.40
C CYS A 29 1.61 7.13 14.57
N GLY A 30 1.49 6.41 15.69
CA GLY A 30 0.91 6.91 16.93
C GLY A 30 1.97 7.25 17.97
N PHE A 31 1.71 8.30 18.76
CA PHE A 31 2.46 8.64 19.97
C PHE A 31 4.00 8.73 19.71
N VAL A 32 4.83 8.07 20.53
CA VAL A 32 6.31 8.07 20.39
C VAL A 32 6.83 7.52 19.06
N GLY A 33 6.02 6.77 18.32
CA GLY A 33 6.38 6.27 16.99
C GLY A 33 6.57 7.40 15.97
N ALA A 34 5.80 8.48 16.08
CA ALA A 34 5.92 9.64 15.20
C ALA A 34 7.19 10.45 15.45
N LEU A 35 7.74 10.43 16.68
CA LEU A 35 8.94 11.20 17.04
C LEU A 35 10.24 10.62 16.45
N ASN A 36 10.24 9.33 16.08
CA ASN A 36 11.42 8.61 15.57
C ASN A 36 11.20 8.00 14.18
N ALA A 37 10.03 8.21 13.56
CA ALA A 37 9.74 7.72 12.22
C ALA A 37 10.17 8.75 11.17
N GLY A 38 10.79 8.25 10.10
CA GLY A 38 11.21 9.04 8.95
C GLY A 38 11.49 8.11 7.79
N PHE A 39 10.56 8.06 6.84
CA PHE A 39 10.68 7.25 5.64
C PHE A 39 11.20 8.15 4.53
N CYS A 40 12.46 7.96 4.13
CA CYS A 40 13.07 8.67 3.00
C CYS A 40 13.17 7.75 1.79
N ASN A 41 13.22 8.31 0.57
CA ASN A 41 13.25 7.53 -0.68
C ASN A 41 12.15 6.46 -0.72
N TRP A 42 10.94 6.88 -0.36
CA TRP A 42 9.81 5.98 -0.16
C TRP A 42 8.92 5.92 -1.40
N ARG A 43 8.24 4.79 -1.59
CA ARG A 43 7.28 4.57 -2.67
C ARG A 43 6.23 3.55 -2.26
N ILE A 44 4.97 3.85 -2.53
CA ILE A 44 3.86 2.91 -2.32
C ILE A 44 3.37 2.36 -3.66
N ASP A 45 3.46 1.04 -3.82
CA ASP A 45 2.98 0.33 -5.01
C ASP A 45 1.72 -0.47 -4.67
N PHE A 46 0.75 -0.51 -5.60
CA PHE A 46 -0.39 -1.42 -5.49
C PHE A 46 -0.27 -2.55 -6.51
N THR A 47 -0.51 -3.79 -6.10
CA THR A 47 -0.50 -4.95 -6.99
C THR A 47 -1.82 -5.69 -6.93
N TYR A 48 -2.20 -6.30 -8.06
CA TYR A 48 -3.40 -7.09 -8.19
C TYR A 48 -3.05 -8.45 -8.77
N ALA A 49 -3.47 -9.49 -8.07
CA ALA A 49 -3.30 -10.88 -8.46
C ALA A 49 -4.66 -11.56 -8.58
N ASP A 50 -4.76 -12.57 -9.44
CA ASP A 50 -5.94 -13.43 -9.49
C ASP A 50 -5.96 -14.44 -8.34
N THR A 51 -6.97 -15.31 -8.34
CA THR A 51 -7.16 -16.36 -7.32
C THR A 51 -6.02 -17.39 -7.29
N ASP A 52 -5.28 -17.52 -8.39
CA ASP A 52 -4.11 -18.40 -8.51
C ASP A 52 -2.81 -17.68 -8.08
N ASN A 53 -2.92 -16.50 -7.45
CA ASN A 53 -1.83 -15.60 -7.07
C ASN A 53 -0.97 -15.09 -8.25
N LYS A 54 -1.46 -15.15 -9.49
CA LYS A 54 -0.76 -14.56 -10.63
C LYS A 54 -1.00 -13.06 -10.67
N THR A 55 0.06 -12.28 -10.40
CA THR A 55 0.00 -10.82 -10.49
C THR A 55 -0.19 -10.40 -11.94
N TYR A 56 -1.28 -9.68 -12.22
CA TYR A 56 -1.62 -9.23 -13.58
C TYR A 56 -1.52 -7.71 -13.73
N ARG A 57 -1.47 -6.94 -12.63
CA ARG A 57 -1.32 -5.48 -12.66
C ARG A 57 -0.50 -4.99 -11.48
N THR A 58 0.36 -4.01 -11.75
CA THR A 58 1.06 -3.22 -10.73
C THR A 58 0.86 -1.73 -11.03
N ALA A 59 0.23 -1.01 -10.11
CA ALA A 59 0.16 0.45 -10.13
C ALA A 59 1.31 1.01 -9.27
N ARG A 60 2.47 1.21 -9.91
CA ARG A 60 3.67 1.73 -9.27
C ARG A 60 3.50 3.22 -8.91
N GLY A 61 3.89 3.60 -7.70
CA GLY A 61 3.87 5.00 -7.24
C GLY A 61 5.08 5.81 -7.73
N GLN A 62 5.07 7.12 -7.48
CA GLN A 62 6.29 7.92 -7.56
C GLN A 62 7.21 7.63 -6.37
N THR A 63 8.51 7.79 -6.58
CA THR A 63 9.48 7.71 -5.49
C THR A 63 9.67 9.11 -4.93
N HIS A 64 9.41 9.26 -3.65
CA HIS A 64 9.56 10.49 -2.87
C HIS A 64 10.93 10.46 -2.20
N THR A 65 11.83 11.35 -2.60
CA THR A 65 13.21 11.41 -2.09
C THR A 65 13.30 12.07 -0.72
N GLU A 66 12.34 12.93 -0.41
CA GLU A 66 12.13 13.54 0.88
C GLU A 66 11.78 12.51 1.96
N CYS A 67 12.00 12.90 3.22
CA CYS A 67 11.65 12.10 4.38
C CYS A 67 10.28 12.52 4.90
N GLU A 68 9.38 11.57 5.09
CA GLU A 68 8.05 11.81 5.65
C GLU A 68 7.75 10.82 6.78
N ILE A 69 6.99 11.26 7.77
CA ILE A 69 6.58 10.43 8.92
C ILE A 69 5.39 9.53 8.53
N HIS A 70 4.49 10.04 7.70
CA HIS A 70 3.26 9.39 7.27
C HIS A 70 3.17 9.30 5.73
N PRO A 71 4.07 8.56 5.07
CA PRO A 71 3.98 8.33 3.64
C PRO A 71 2.61 7.74 3.30
N MET A 72 1.88 8.37 2.39
CA MET A 72 0.53 7.98 2.00
C MET A 72 0.34 8.12 0.50
N ARG A 73 -0.49 7.24 -0.08
CA ARG A 73 -0.82 7.30 -1.49
C ARG A 73 -2.23 6.79 -1.76
N ASP A 74 -3.01 7.60 -2.48
CA ASP A 74 -4.26 7.19 -3.09
C ASP A 74 -4.05 6.52 -4.46
N ASN A 75 -5.00 5.66 -4.82
CA ASN A 75 -5.08 5.08 -6.15
C ASN A 75 -6.46 5.34 -6.76
N ALA A 76 -6.48 5.57 -8.08
CA ALA A 76 -7.70 5.89 -8.78
C ALA A 76 -8.74 4.75 -8.66
N PRO A 77 -10.04 5.08 -8.57
CA PRO A 77 -11.11 4.11 -8.70
C PRO A 77 -10.97 3.28 -9.97
N GLN A 78 -11.33 2.00 -9.90
CA GLN A 78 -11.15 1.08 -11.02
C GLN A 78 -12.03 -0.16 -10.89
N THR A 79 -12.30 -0.80 -12.03
CA THR A 79 -12.89 -2.14 -12.05
C THR A 79 -11.81 -3.15 -12.38
N LEU A 80 -11.62 -4.14 -11.50
CA LEU A 80 -10.66 -5.20 -11.71
C LEU A 80 -11.15 -6.21 -12.77
N PRO A 81 -10.27 -6.68 -13.66
CA PRO A 81 -10.64 -7.70 -14.65
C PRO A 81 -10.93 -9.05 -14.00
N ARG A 82 -10.35 -9.33 -12.83
CA ARG A 82 -10.44 -10.62 -12.12
C ARG A 82 -10.59 -10.42 -10.61
N TYR A 83 -11.28 -11.34 -9.96
CA TYR A 83 -11.22 -11.51 -8.50
C TYR A 83 -9.84 -12.05 -8.10
N GLY A 84 -9.48 -11.89 -6.83
CA GLY A 84 -8.22 -12.37 -6.28
C GLY A 84 -7.74 -11.51 -5.12
N LYS A 85 -6.58 -10.88 -5.25
CA LYS A 85 -5.93 -10.13 -4.17
C LYS A 85 -5.52 -8.74 -4.63
N ALA A 86 -5.79 -7.75 -3.79
CA ALA A 86 -5.25 -6.40 -3.92
C ALA A 86 -4.27 -6.16 -2.77
N CYS A 87 -3.01 -5.85 -3.06
CA CYS A 87 -2.00 -5.54 -2.06
C CYS A 87 -1.47 -4.12 -2.23
N ALA A 88 -1.06 -3.51 -1.13
CA ALA A 88 -0.17 -2.36 -1.11
C ALA A 88 1.20 -2.76 -0.57
N HIS A 89 2.24 -2.10 -1.07
CA HIS A 89 3.62 -2.34 -0.67
C HIS A 89 4.32 -1.01 -0.40
N LEU A 90 4.87 -0.84 0.80
CA LEU A 90 5.79 0.25 1.08
C LEU A 90 7.21 -0.18 0.72
N ASN A 91 7.86 0.60 -0.14
CA ASN A 91 9.27 0.47 -0.48
C ASN A 91 10.04 1.66 0.11
N VAL A 92 11.21 1.41 0.67
CA VAL A 92 12.10 2.44 1.26
C VAL A 92 13.52 2.15 0.81
N ASN A 93 14.16 3.11 0.13
CA ASN A 93 15.44 2.94 -0.57
C ASN A 93 15.37 1.79 -1.59
N GLY A 94 14.28 1.71 -2.37
CA GLY A 94 14.08 0.68 -3.40
C GLY A 94 13.75 -0.73 -2.88
N VAL A 95 13.75 -0.96 -1.57
CA VAL A 95 13.48 -2.27 -0.97
C VAL A 95 12.09 -2.30 -0.34
N ARG A 96 11.28 -3.32 -0.66
CA ARG A 96 9.98 -3.58 -0.03
C ARG A 96 10.15 -3.87 1.45
N ARG A 97 9.50 -3.07 2.31
CA ARG A 97 9.61 -3.18 3.77
C ARG A 97 8.41 -3.87 4.41
N VAL A 98 7.23 -3.68 3.85
CA VAL A 98 5.98 -4.26 4.36
C VAL A 98 4.96 -4.36 3.23
N SER A 99 4.01 -5.27 3.40
CA SER A 99 2.85 -5.43 2.51
C SER A 99 1.59 -5.62 3.35
N GLN A 100 0.48 -5.09 2.87
CA GLN A 100 -0.85 -5.38 3.41
C GLN A 100 -1.77 -5.70 2.23
N CYS A 101 -2.62 -6.70 2.38
CA CYS A 101 -3.39 -7.26 1.28
C CYS A 101 -4.82 -7.57 1.69
N HIS A 102 -5.73 -7.38 0.74
CA HIS A 102 -7.14 -7.75 0.82
C HIS A 102 -7.49 -8.80 -0.22
N HIS A 103 -8.36 -9.74 0.14
CA HIS A 103 -9.00 -10.60 -0.84
C HIS A 103 -10.19 -9.85 -1.43
N ILE A 104 -10.21 -9.77 -2.75
CA ILE A 104 -11.33 -9.25 -3.54
C ILE A 104 -12.05 -10.47 -4.09
N THR A 105 -13.08 -10.91 -3.39
CA THR A 105 -13.91 -12.07 -3.76
C THR A 105 -15.32 -11.62 -4.10
N LYS A 106 -16.15 -12.58 -4.52
CA LYS A 106 -17.59 -12.39 -4.61
C LYS A 106 -18.20 -12.37 -3.22
#